data_AF-A0A8J7AYE0-F1
#
_entry.id   AF-A0A8J7AYE0-F1
#
_cell.length_a   1.000
_cell.length_b   1.000
_cell.length_c   1.000
_cell.angle_alpha   90.00
_cell.angle_beta   90.00
_cell.angle_gamma   90.00
#
_symmetry.space_group_name_H-M   'P 1'
#
loop_
_entity.id
_entity.type
_entity.pdbx_description
1 polymer ?
#
loop_
_entity_poly.entity_id
_entity_poly.type
_entity_poly.pdbx_seq_one_letter_code
_entity_poly.pdbx_strand_id
1 'polypeptide(L)'
;MEDWERIYERVQTLGQYELEWWTQRLLPICEEFIQAVSGNPNLEFWRSIYKPQRTYGTERITGWLTDLFPYIEASWVQSQPRLVRNPILAIERSQLSIDDGLASRLLPLGQSRVGIKLITEGSEQTLELIAGFIGVNQHPKWQVLKPVVGWAVLKRDPIT
;
A
#
# COMPACT_ATOMS: atom_id res chain seq x y z
N MET A 1 -18.46 -12.17 6.32
CA MET A 1 -18.06 -13.21 5.34
C MET A 1 -18.14 -12.62 3.95
N GLU A 2 -19.33 -12.17 3.53
CA GLU A 2 -19.58 -11.52 2.24
C GLU A 2 -18.58 -10.40 1.87
N ASP A 3 -18.21 -9.53 2.81
CA ASP A 3 -17.27 -8.43 2.53
C ASP A 3 -15.89 -8.93 2.07
N TRP A 4 -15.38 -10.01 2.65
CA TRP A 4 -14.05 -10.54 2.34
C TRP A 4 -14.04 -11.32 1.04
N GLU A 5 -15.11 -12.06 0.75
CA GLU A 5 -15.33 -12.71 -0.55
C GLU A 5 -15.40 -11.67 -1.66
N ARG A 6 -16.12 -10.57 -1.43
CA ARG A 6 -16.19 -9.45 -2.39
C ARG A 6 -14.84 -8.77 -2.60
N ILE A 7 -14.01 -8.65 -1.57
CA ILE A 7 -12.63 -8.15 -1.71
C ILE A 7 -11.82 -9.12 -2.58
N TYR A 8 -11.90 -10.42 -2.32
CA TYR A 8 -11.21 -11.45 -3.10
C TYR A 8 -11.59 -11.38 -4.60
N GLU A 9 -12.87 -11.34 -4.93
CA GLU A 9 -13.36 -11.22 -6.31
C GLU A 9 -12.85 -9.95 -7.01
N ARG A 10 -12.80 -8.83 -6.29
CA ARG A 10 -12.24 -7.56 -6.82
C ARG A 10 -10.75 -7.68 -7.09
N VAL A 11 -10.00 -8.33 -6.21
CA VAL A 11 -8.56 -8.59 -6.40
C VAL A 11 -8.34 -9.49 -7.61
N GLN A 12 -9.17 -10.52 -7.83
CA GLN A 12 -9.11 -11.34 -9.03
C GLN A 12 -9.35 -10.51 -10.30
N THR A 13 -10.37 -9.65 -10.27
CA THR A 13 -10.70 -8.76 -11.40
C THR A 13 -9.56 -7.79 -11.69
N LEU A 14 -8.88 -7.27 -10.66
CA LEU A 14 -7.74 -6.36 -10.82
C LEU A 14 -6.59 -6.98 -11.63
N GLY A 15 -6.43 -8.31 -11.59
CA GLY A 15 -5.38 -9.01 -12.34
C GLY A 15 -5.46 -8.79 -13.85
N GLN A 16 -6.66 -8.49 -14.37
CA GLN A 16 -6.91 -8.24 -15.79
C GLN A 16 -6.27 -6.93 -16.30
N TYR A 17 -5.86 -6.03 -15.41
CA TYR A 17 -5.30 -4.71 -15.75
C TYR A 17 -3.76 -4.69 -15.70
N GLU A 18 -3.09 -5.74 -16.20
CA GLU A 18 -1.62 -5.90 -16.15
C GLU A 18 -1.03 -5.91 -14.73
N LEU A 19 -1.86 -6.27 -13.74
CA LEU A 19 -1.50 -6.37 -12.34
C LEU A 19 -1.43 -7.81 -11.83
N GLU A 20 -1.50 -8.80 -12.73
CA GLU A 20 -1.52 -10.22 -12.35
C GLU A 20 -0.35 -10.62 -11.44
N TRP A 21 0.86 -10.14 -11.75
CA TRP A 21 2.08 -10.35 -10.96
C TRP A 21 1.95 -9.90 -9.49
N TRP A 22 1.07 -8.92 -9.22
CA TRP A 22 0.77 -8.47 -7.85
C TRP A 22 -0.44 -9.16 -7.28
N THR A 23 -1.52 -9.32 -8.05
CA THR A 23 -2.74 -9.95 -7.53
C THR A 23 -2.53 -11.41 -7.15
N GLN A 24 -1.64 -12.14 -7.85
CA GLN A 24 -1.21 -13.49 -7.44
C GLN A 24 -0.60 -13.52 -6.03
N ARG A 25 -0.03 -12.41 -5.56
CA ARG A 25 0.50 -12.27 -4.19
C ARG A 25 -0.56 -11.89 -3.16
N LEU A 26 -1.63 -11.21 -3.59
CA LEU A 26 -2.73 -10.79 -2.73
C LEU A 26 -3.79 -11.86 -2.49
N LEU A 27 -4.06 -12.71 -3.48
CA LEU A 27 -5.14 -13.71 -3.38
C LEU A 27 -4.97 -14.66 -2.19
N PRO A 28 -3.77 -15.21 -1.90
CA PRO A 28 -3.59 -16.05 -0.71
C PRO A 28 -3.84 -15.28 0.61
N ILE A 29 -3.51 -13.99 0.65
CA ILE A 29 -3.78 -13.14 1.82
C ILE A 29 -5.29 -12.99 2.02
N CYS A 30 -6.04 -12.74 0.94
CA CYS A 30 -7.49 -12.63 0.99
C CYS A 30 -8.17 -13.94 1.42
N GLU A 31 -7.65 -15.08 0.95
CA GLU A 31 -8.10 -16.41 1.40
C GLU A 31 -7.89 -16.61 2.90
N GLU A 32 -6.74 -16.20 3.44
CA GLU A 32 -6.46 -16.25 4.88
C GLU A 32 -7.39 -15.35 5.70
N PHE A 33 -7.82 -14.20 5.16
CA PHE A 33 -8.86 -13.38 5.79
C PHE A 33 -10.23 -14.10 5.79
N ILE A 34 -10.62 -14.74 4.69
CA ILE A 34 -11.87 -15.52 4.60
C ILE A 34 -11.84 -16.69 5.60
N GLN A 35 -10.72 -17.42 5.67
CA GLN A 35 -10.52 -18.52 6.62
C GLN A 35 -10.59 -18.05 8.08
N ALA A 36 -9.92 -16.94 8.40
CA ALA A 36 -9.95 -16.37 9.74
C ALA A 36 -11.36 -15.96 10.17
N VAL A 37 -12.13 -15.32 9.28
CA VAL A 37 -13.52 -14.92 9.56
C VAL A 37 -14.46 -16.13 9.62
N SER A 38 -14.13 -17.21 8.93
CA SER A 38 -14.85 -18.49 8.99
C SER A 38 -14.54 -19.29 10.26
N GLY A 39 -13.68 -18.77 11.14
CA GLY A 39 -13.33 -19.40 12.42
C GLY A 39 -12.15 -20.38 12.36
N ASN A 40 -11.42 -20.43 11.24
CA ASN A 40 -10.26 -21.31 11.06
C ASN A 40 -8.97 -20.54 10.68
N PRO A 41 -8.46 -19.66 11.56
CA PRO A 41 -7.28 -18.84 11.23
C PRO A 41 -5.99 -19.67 11.23
N ASN A 42 -5.18 -19.53 10.19
CA ASN A 42 -3.81 -20.06 10.16
C ASN A 42 -2.86 -19.18 10.99
N LEU A 43 -2.64 -19.55 12.26
CA LEU A 43 -1.84 -18.73 13.19
C LEU A 43 -0.39 -18.50 12.72
N GLU A 44 0.20 -19.42 11.97
CA GLU A 44 1.55 -19.25 11.44
C GLU A 44 1.59 -18.14 10.39
N PHE A 45 0.64 -18.17 9.45
CA PHE A 45 0.47 -17.09 8.47
C PHE A 45 0.28 -15.74 9.16
N TRP A 46 -0.63 -15.62 10.13
CA TRP A 46 -0.90 -14.36 10.83
C TRP A 46 0.30 -13.85 11.66
N ARG A 47 1.12 -14.75 12.22
CA ARG A 47 2.37 -14.37 12.90
C ARG A 47 3.44 -13.82 11.95
N SER A 48 3.30 -14.07 10.64
CA SER A 48 4.25 -13.66 9.61
C SER A 48 3.92 -12.31 8.94
N ILE A 49 3.00 -11.50 9.50
CA ILE A 49 2.66 -10.15 8.95
C ILE A 49 3.91 -9.28 8.76
N TYR A 50 4.69 -9.06 9.82
CA TYR A 50 5.74 -8.04 9.82
C TYR A 50 7.14 -8.63 9.74
N LYS A 51 7.46 -9.55 10.66
CA LYS A 51 8.78 -10.19 10.81
C LYS A 51 8.61 -11.65 11.25
N PRO A 52 8.52 -12.62 10.33
CA PRO A 52 8.44 -14.04 10.67
C PRO A 52 9.66 -14.59 11.42
N GLN A 53 10.83 -13.95 11.29
CA GLN A 53 12.05 -14.28 12.05
C GLN A 53 12.47 -13.13 12.97
N ARG A 54 12.93 -13.46 14.20
CA ARG A 54 13.49 -12.47 15.13
C ARG A 54 14.90 -12.06 14.69
N THR A 55 14.98 -11.20 13.71
CA THR A 55 16.24 -10.57 13.33
C THR A 55 16.47 -9.36 14.22
N TYR A 56 17.35 -9.48 15.20
CA TYR A 56 17.87 -8.35 15.95
C TYR A 56 18.70 -7.47 15.01
N GLY A 57 18.48 -6.15 15.03
CA GLY A 57 19.36 -5.17 14.41
C GLY A 57 19.03 -4.68 13.00
N THR A 58 18.06 -5.27 12.29
CA THR A 58 17.64 -4.77 10.96
C THR A 58 16.21 -4.20 10.97
N GLU A 59 16.05 -2.95 10.54
CA GLU A 59 14.74 -2.27 10.37
C GLU A 59 14.06 -2.65 9.04
N ARG A 60 14.15 -3.93 8.66
CA ARG A 60 13.58 -4.45 7.40
C ARG A 60 12.33 -5.26 7.68
N ILE A 61 11.32 -5.07 6.84
CA ILE A 61 10.05 -5.80 6.83
C ILE A 61 10.23 -6.98 5.87
N THR A 62 10.10 -8.19 6.40
CA THR A 62 10.25 -9.45 5.64
C THR A 62 8.95 -10.26 5.58
N GLY A 63 7.97 -9.90 6.40
CA GLY A 63 6.65 -10.51 6.41
C GLY A 63 5.77 -10.15 5.22
N TRP A 64 4.54 -10.65 5.22
CA TRP A 64 3.59 -10.44 4.12
C TRP A 64 2.94 -9.06 4.04
N LEU A 65 3.16 -8.20 5.02
CA LEU A 65 2.74 -6.80 4.97
C LEU A 65 3.21 -6.09 3.69
N THR A 66 4.41 -6.41 3.20
CA THR A 66 4.96 -5.79 1.99
C THR A 66 4.20 -6.18 0.72
N ASP A 67 3.46 -7.29 0.73
CA ASP A 67 2.68 -7.71 -0.44
C ASP A 67 1.47 -6.82 -0.71
N LEU A 68 1.02 -6.07 0.30
CA LEU A 68 -0.05 -5.07 0.16
C LEU A 68 0.39 -3.84 -0.67
N PHE A 69 1.68 -3.73 -0.98
CA PHE A 69 2.27 -2.58 -1.67
C PHE A 69 2.88 -3.02 -3.02
N PRO A 70 2.18 -2.80 -4.14
CA PRO A 70 2.70 -3.14 -5.48
C PRO A 70 3.90 -2.29 -5.87
N TYR A 71 3.95 -1.06 -5.35
CA TYR A 71 5.00 -0.09 -5.62
C TYR A 71 5.59 0.45 -4.33
N ILE A 72 6.88 0.78 -4.39
CA ILE A 72 7.65 1.41 -3.30
C ILE A 72 8.35 2.65 -3.81
N GLU A 73 8.75 3.52 -2.90
CA GLU A 73 9.51 4.73 -3.21
C GLU A 73 11.00 4.39 -3.36
N ALA A 74 11.55 4.58 -4.57
CA ALA A 74 12.96 4.27 -4.86
C ALA A 74 13.95 5.29 -4.28
N SER A 75 13.51 6.54 -4.08
CA SER A 75 14.33 7.63 -3.56
C SER A 75 13.46 8.82 -3.17
N TRP A 76 13.80 9.46 -2.05
CA TRP A 76 13.19 10.72 -1.57
C TRP A 76 13.94 11.96 -2.07
N VAL A 77 14.99 11.79 -2.88
CA VAL A 77 15.95 12.86 -3.23
C VAL A 77 15.41 13.84 -4.28
N GLN A 78 14.22 13.61 -4.83
CA GLN A 78 13.56 14.54 -5.77
C GLN A 78 12.19 14.93 -5.22
N SER A 79 11.73 16.14 -5.60
CA SER A 79 10.43 16.72 -5.22
C SER A 79 9.21 15.86 -5.59
N GLN A 80 9.42 14.72 -6.24
CA GLN A 80 8.43 13.68 -6.51
C GLN A 80 9.05 12.30 -6.25
N PRO A 81 8.50 11.47 -5.34
CA PRO A 81 8.98 10.12 -5.11
C PRO A 81 8.77 9.29 -6.38
N ARG A 82 9.85 8.68 -6.89
CA ARG A 82 9.75 7.74 -8.01
C ARG A 82 9.25 6.40 -7.48
N LEU A 83 8.02 6.06 -7.81
CA LEU A 83 7.46 4.73 -7.55
C LEU A 83 8.09 3.71 -8.49
N VAL A 84 8.58 2.61 -7.92
CA VAL A 84 9.09 1.44 -8.64
C VAL A 84 8.35 0.20 -8.17
N ARG A 85 8.23 -0.82 -9.03
CA ARG A 85 7.64 -2.11 -8.62
C ARG A 85 8.38 -2.65 -7.40
N ASN A 86 7.62 -3.14 -6.42
CA ASN A 86 8.17 -3.72 -5.22
C ASN A 86 8.99 -4.99 -5.58
N PRO A 87 10.32 -4.99 -5.39
CA PRO A 87 11.18 -6.10 -5.82
C PRO A 87 10.92 -7.39 -5.04
N ILE A 88 10.39 -7.33 -3.82
CA ILE A 88 10.02 -8.52 -3.03
C ILE A 88 8.97 -9.36 -3.75
N LEU A 89 8.10 -8.74 -4.54
CA LEU A 89 7.00 -9.44 -5.22
C LEU A 89 7.50 -10.38 -6.32
N ALA A 90 8.73 -10.20 -6.80
CA ALA A 90 9.37 -11.09 -7.77
C ALA A 90 10.07 -12.30 -7.11
N ILE A 91 10.11 -12.36 -5.78
CA ILE A 91 10.79 -13.40 -5.01
C ILE A 91 9.75 -14.26 -4.31
N GLU A 92 9.87 -15.59 -4.48
CA GLU A 92 9.07 -16.55 -3.74
C GLU A 92 9.26 -16.37 -2.23
N ARG A 93 8.18 -16.40 -1.45
CA ARG A 93 8.28 -16.09 0.00
C ARG A 93 9.18 -17.06 0.75
N SER A 94 9.19 -18.32 0.33
CA SER A 94 10.06 -19.37 0.89
C SER A 94 11.55 -19.12 0.63
N GLN A 95 11.88 -18.25 -0.32
CA GLN A 95 13.26 -17.92 -0.72
C GLN A 95 13.72 -16.55 -0.18
N LEU A 96 12.82 -15.77 0.44
CA LEU A 96 13.17 -14.45 0.97
C LEU A 96 14.19 -14.56 2.11
N SER A 97 15.28 -13.82 1.97
CA SER A 97 16.24 -13.59 3.04
C SER A 97 15.94 -12.27 3.77
N ILE A 98 16.68 -12.01 4.85
CA ILE A 98 16.62 -10.74 5.58
C ILE A 98 17.04 -9.56 4.69
N ASP A 99 17.99 -9.78 3.79
CA ASP A 99 18.57 -8.73 2.95
C ASP A 99 17.56 -8.24 1.89
N ASP A 100 16.65 -9.13 1.47
CA ASP A 100 15.58 -8.81 0.53
C ASP A 100 14.46 -7.95 1.15
N GLY A 101 14.37 -7.90 2.48
CA GLY A 101 13.30 -7.18 3.20
C GLY A 101 13.22 -5.69 2.85
N LEU A 102 12.08 -5.04 3.07
CA LEU A 102 11.94 -3.59 2.78
C LEU A 102 12.12 -2.73 4.02
N ALA A 103 12.87 -1.64 3.91
CA ALA A 103 12.83 -0.62 4.94
C ALA A 103 11.44 0.05 4.95
N SER A 104 10.85 0.26 6.13
CA SER A 104 9.49 0.83 6.29
C SER A 104 9.34 2.19 5.60
N ARG A 105 10.40 3.00 5.59
CA ARG A 105 10.46 4.30 4.90
C ARG A 105 10.31 4.26 3.38
N LEU A 106 10.34 3.07 2.75
CA LEU A 106 10.11 2.91 1.32
C LEU A 106 8.63 2.66 0.99
N LEU A 107 7.81 2.37 2.01
CA LEU A 107 6.38 2.17 1.82
C LEU A 107 5.72 3.53 1.54
N PRO A 108 4.89 3.65 0.48
CA PRO A 108 4.22 4.88 0.17
C PRO A 108 3.20 5.24 1.26
N LEU A 109 3.02 6.54 1.50
CA LEU A 109 2.08 7.06 2.51
C LEU A 109 0.59 6.93 2.11
N GLY A 110 0.29 6.28 0.98
CA GLY A 110 -1.08 6.05 0.51
C GLY A 110 -1.77 7.31 -0.04
N GLN A 111 -0.99 8.26 -0.58
CA GLN A 111 -1.51 9.42 -1.29
C GLN A 111 -1.32 9.25 -2.80
N SER A 112 -2.39 9.47 -3.55
CA SER A 112 -2.39 9.56 -5.00
C SER A 112 -2.44 11.02 -5.43
N ARG A 113 -1.71 11.33 -6.51
CA ARG A 113 -1.60 12.68 -7.07
C ARG A 113 -1.86 12.61 -8.57
N VAL A 114 -2.68 13.52 -9.09
CA VAL A 114 -2.94 13.64 -10.53
C VAL A 114 -2.94 15.12 -10.94
N GLY A 115 -2.22 15.42 -12.01
CA GLY A 115 -2.25 16.75 -12.62
C GLY A 115 -3.58 16.98 -13.34
N ILE A 116 -4.20 18.13 -13.10
CA ILE A 116 -5.45 18.53 -13.76
C ILE A 116 -5.25 19.90 -14.42
N LYS A 117 -5.90 20.10 -15.57
CA LYS A 117 -5.97 21.39 -16.25
C LYS A 117 -7.33 22.01 -16.01
N LEU A 118 -7.37 23.18 -15.39
CA LEU A 118 -8.59 23.98 -15.24
C LEU A 118 -8.66 24.99 -16.38
N ILE A 119 -9.69 24.88 -17.22
CA ILE A 119 -9.95 25.78 -18.33
C ILE A 119 -11.15 26.65 -17.96
N THR A 120 -10.97 27.97 -17.99
CA THR A 120 -12.01 28.98 -17.76
C THR A 120 -12.02 29.98 -18.92
N GLU A 121 -13.06 30.81 -19.03
CA GLU A 121 -13.10 31.86 -20.05
C GLU A 121 -11.89 32.81 -19.91
N GLY A 122 -10.92 32.63 -20.80
CA GLY A 122 -9.70 33.45 -20.85
C GLY A 122 -8.52 32.97 -20.01
N SER A 123 -8.59 31.83 -19.30
CA SER A 123 -7.40 31.31 -18.58
C SER A 123 -7.33 29.78 -18.48
N GLU A 124 -6.10 29.26 -18.61
CA GLU A 124 -5.74 27.87 -18.33
C GLU A 124 -4.82 27.83 -17.10
N GLN A 125 -5.15 26.98 -16.13
CA GLN A 125 -4.35 26.78 -14.92
C GLN A 125 -4.03 25.29 -14.74
N THR A 126 -2.76 24.98 -14.45
CA THR A 126 -2.35 23.63 -14.06
C THR A 126 -2.44 23.49 -12.55
N LEU A 127 -3.24 22.53 -12.09
CA LEU A 127 -3.44 22.21 -10.68
C LEU A 127 -3.04 20.75 -10.44
N GLU A 128 -2.94 20.38 -9.16
CA GLU A 128 -2.70 19.02 -8.71
C GLU A 128 -3.84 18.60 -7.77
N LEU A 129 -4.55 17.52 -8.10
CA LEU A 129 -5.47 16.87 -7.19
C LEU A 129 -4.71 15.82 -6.40
N ILE A 130 -4.73 15.94 -5.08
CA ILE A 130 -4.18 14.96 -4.14
C ILE A 130 -5.34 14.31 -3.40
N ALA A 131 -5.32 13.00 -3.25
CA ALA A 131 -6.29 12.25 -2.46
C ALA A 131 -5.63 11.07 -1.76
N GLY A 132 -6.20 10.64 -0.62
CA GLY A 132 -5.75 9.46 0.09
C GLY A 132 -5.66 9.66 1.60
N PHE A 133 -4.76 8.92 2.24
CA PHE A 133 -4.55 8.99 3.68
C PHE A 133 -3.79 10.28 4.06
N ILE A 134 -4.42 11.11 4.90
CA ILE A 134 -3.90 12.42 5.33
C ILE A 134 -3.42 12.36 6.78
N GLY A 135 -3.94 11.44 7.59
CA GLY A 135 -3.49 11.28 8.97
C GLY A 135 -4.35 10.34 9.79
N VAL A 136 -4.16 10.38 11.10
CA VAL A 136 -4.89 9.57 12.07
C VAL A 136 -5.59 10.50 13.06
N ASN A 137 -6.84 10.17 13.39
CA ASN A 137 -7.53 10.80 14.51
C ASN A 137 -7.71 9.74 15.61
N GLN A 138 -7.24 10.06 16.82
CA GLN A 138 -7.48 9.25 18.00
C GLN A 138 -8.70 9.78 18.73
N HIS A 139 -9.65 8.91 19.06
CA HIS A 139 -10.80 9.35 19.84
C HIS A 139 -10.35 9.72 21.26
N PRO A 140 -10.75 10.88 21.81
CA PRO A 140 -10.21 11.38 23.08
C PRO A 140 -10.53 10.49 24.29
N LYS A 141 -11.62 9.72 24.21
CA LYS A 141 -12.09 8.83 25.31
C LYS A 141 -12.02 7.34 25.02
N TRP A 142 -11.98 6.95 23.75
CA TRP A 142 -12.02 5.54 23.35
C TRP A 142 -10.65 5.24 22.75
N GLN A 143 -10.01 4.12 23.11
CA GLN A 143 -8.69 3.74 22.56
C GLN A 143 -8.81 3.26 21.11
N VAL A 144 -9.43 4.07 20.27
CA VAL A 144 -9.76 3.81 18.88
C VAL A 144 -9.04 4.85 18.04
N LEU A 145 -8.29 4.35 17.06
CA LEU A 145 -7.70 5.14 16.00
C LEU A 145 -8.59 5.04 14.78
N LYS A 146 -8.85 6.17 14.11
CA LYS A 146 -9.50 6.20 12.80
C LYS A 146 -8.58 6.83 11.77
N PRO A 147 -8.48 6.27 10.56
CA PRO A 147 -7.81 6.95 9.46
C PRO A 147 -8.59 8.21 9.07
N VAL A 148 -7.86 9.24 8.68
CA VAL A 148 -8.41 10.44 8.04
C VAL A 148 -8.05 10.35 6.56
N VAL A 149 -9.07 10.13 5.74
CA VAL A 149 -8.96 10.11 4.29
C VAL A 149 -9.58 11.40 3.76
N GLY A 150 -8.92 12.05 2.81
CA GLY A 150 -9.44 13.26 2.22
C GLY A 150 -8.80 13.58 0.88
N TRP A 151 -9.08 14.77 0.38
CA TRP A 151 -8.53 15.28 -0.87
C TRP A 151 -8.32 16.79 -0.81
N ALA A 152 -7.42 17.29 -1.64
CA ALA A 152 -7.14 18.72 -1.80
C ALA A 152 -6.74 19.02 -3.24
N VAL A 153 -7.03 20.25 -3.69
CA VAL A 153 -6.54 20.78 -4.96
C VAL A 153 -5.48 21.83 -4.66
N LEU A 154 -4.29 21.63 -5.21
CA LEU A 154 -3.14 22.50 -5.03
C LEU A 154 -2.82 23.21 -6.34
N LYS A 155 -2.36 24.47 -6.26
CA LYS A 155 -1.66 25.08 -7.39
C LYS A 155 -0.30 24.42 -7.52
N ARG A 156 0.08 24.04 -8.74
CA ARG A 156 1.43 23.55 -8.99
C ARG A 156 2.34 24.77 -9.09
N ASP A 157 3.16 25.00 -8.06
CA ASP A 157 4.21 26.01 -8.16
C ASP A 157 5.19 25.60 -9.27
N PRO A 158 5.60 26.52 -10.16
CA PRO A 158 6.67 26.25 -11.11
C PRO A 158 7.91 25.79 -10.33
N ILE A 159 8.47 24.64 -10.72
CA ILE A 159 9.77 24.20 -10.20
C ILE A 159 10.75 25.32 -10.52
N THR A 160 11.29 25.98 -9.49
CA THR A 160 12.34 26.99 -9.63
C THR A 160 13.68 26.31 -9.88
#